data_AF-A0A963NJV2-F1
#
_entry.id   AF-A0A963NJV2-F1
#
_cell.length_a   1.000
_cell.length_b   1.000
_cell.length_c   1.000
_cell.angle_alpha   90.00
_cell.angle_beta   90.00
_cell.angle_gamma   90.00
#
_symmetry.space_group_name_H-M   'P 1'
#
loop_
_entity.id
_entity.type
_entity.pdbx_description
1 polymer ?
#
loop_
_entity_poly.entity_id
_entity_poly.type
_entity_poly.pdbx_seq_one_letter_code
_entity_poly.pdbx_strand_id
1 'polypeptide(L)'
;WVGEVPGALAVVWKQWPGMLPNPDFDEQMRAAAGSGQRVVLLCRSGVRSIAAAQRATQLGIEAWNVLEGFEGDPDAKAQRNHTGGWRARGLPWRQT
;
A
#
# COMPACT_ATOMS: atom_id res chain seq x y z
N TRP A 1 14.71 0.58 -4.80
CA TRP A 1 13.31 0.61 -5.25
C TRP A 1 12.96 -0.76 -5.81
N VAL A 2 11.84 -1.36 -5.43
CA VAL A 2 11.48 -2.76 -5.81
C VAL A 2 10.44 -2.84 -6.94
N GLY A 3 9.94 -1.70 -7.41
CA GLY A 3 8.89 -1.60 -8.43
C GLY A 3 7.62 -0.93 -7.90
N GLU A 4 6.69 -0.66 -8.81
CA GLU A 4 5.42 0.02 -8.53
C GLU A 4 4.25 -0.51 -9.35
N VAL A 5 3.04 -0.22 -8.90
CA VAL A 5 1.81 -0.37 -9.68
C VAL A 5 1.63 0.90 -10.53
N PRO A 6 1.57 0.80 -11.87
CA PRO A 6 1.40 1.97 -12.73
C PRO A 6 0.16 2.80 -12.36
N GLY A 7 0.36 4.11 -12.21
CA GLY A 7 -0.73 5.04 -11.86
C GLY A 7 -1.10 5.07 -10.37
N ALA A 8 -0.46 4.29 -9.51
CA ALA A 8 -0.69 4.37 -8.07
C ALA A 8 -0.17 5.71 -7.50
N LEU A 9 -0.97 6.32 -6.62
CA LEU A 9 -0.58 7.54 -5.90
C LEU A 9 0.26 7.17 -4.67
N ALA A 10 1.37 7.89 -4.48
CA ALA A 10 2.27 7.68 -3.35
C ALA A 10 1.80 8.49 -2.12
N VAL A 11 0.92 7.88 -1.31
CA VAL A 11 0.51 8.41 0.00
C VAL A 11 1.12 7.56 1.12
N VAL A 12 2.13 8.08 1.78
CA VAL A 12 2.95 7.30 2.71
C VAL A 12 2.36 7.36 4.12
N TRP A 13 2.05 6.20 4.71
CA TRP A 13 1.55 6.11 6.10
C TRP A 13 2.60 6.50 7.15
N LYS A 14 3.83 6.01 6.98
CA LYS A 14 4.98 6.29 7.86
C LYS A 14 6.22 6.57 7.05
N GLN A 15 6.93 7.64 7.39
CA GLN A 15 8.08 8.12 6.65
C GLN A 15 9.40 7.65 7.28
N TRP A 16 10.41 7.51 6.43
CA TRP A 16 11.80 7.34 6.85
C TRP A 16 12.50 8.71 6.86
N PRO A 17 13.45 8.99 7.77
CA PRO A 17 13.97 8.11 8.82
C PRO A 17 13.04 7.98 10.04
N GLY A 18 13.25 6.92 10.82
CA GLY A 18 12.57 6.74 12.12
C GLY A 18 11.16 6.14 12.07
N MET A 19 10.58 5.89 10.88
CA MET A 19 9.23 5.31 10.74
C MET A 19 8.16 6.14 11.46
N LEU A 20 8.32 7.46 11.42
CA LEU A 20 7.40 8.40 12.06
C LEU A 20 6.09 8.51 11.25
N PRO A 21 4.94 8.76 11.90
CA PRO A 21 3.70 9.07 11.20
C PRO A 21 3.90 10.25 10.23
N ASN A 22 3.31 10.15 9.05
CA ASN A 22 3.24 11.26 8.11
C ASN A 22 2.17 12.26 8.60
N PRO A 23 2.52 13.49 9.01
CA PRO A 23 1.53 14.47 9.49
C PRO A 23 0.53 14.87 8.41
N ASP A 24 0.91 14.77 7.14
CA ASP A 24 0.08 15.18 6.00
C ASP A 24 -0.75 14.02 5.43
N PHE A 25 -0.72 12.84 6.05
CA PHE A 25 -1.36 11.63 5.53
C PHE A 25 -2.86 11.83 5.27
N ASP A 26 -3.57 12.47 6.19
CA ASP A 26 -5.01 12.66 6.07
C ASP A 26 -5.37 13.58 4.90
N GLU A 27 -4.63 14.68 4.71
CA GLU A 27 -4.83 15.60 3.59
C GLU A 27 -4.52 14.91 2.25
N GLN A 28 -3.39 14.20 2.19
CA GLN A 28 -2.99 13.45 1.00
C GLN A 28 -4.00 12.35 0.66
N MET A 29 -4.57 11.67 1.66
CA MET A 29 -5.62 10.66 1.44
C MET A 29 -6.92 11.29 0.91
N ARG A 30 -7.33 12.45 1.42
CA ARG A 30 -8.51 13.17 0.90
C ARG A 30 -8.28 13.62 -0.55
N ALA A 31 -7.10 14.15 -0.85
CA ALA A 31 -6.73 14.54 -2.21
C ALA A 31 -6.72 13.32 -3.15
N ALA A 32 -6.17 12.19 -2.71
CA ALA A 32 -6.10 10.96 -3.50
C ALA A 32 -7.47 10.29 -3.73
N ALA A 33 -8.38 10.36 -2.76
CA ALA A 33 -9.72 9.80 -2.88
C ALA A 33 -10.70 10.71 -3.66
N GLY A 34 -10.39 12.00 -3.79
CA GLY A 34 -11.26 12.97 -4.45
C GLY A 34 -12.69 12.98 -3.89
N SER A 35 -13.67 13.34 -4.71
CA SER A 35 -15.10 13.38 -4.34
C SER A 35 -15.77 12.01 -4.44
N GLY A 36 -15.31 11.04 -3.64
CA GLY A 36 -16.00 9.74 -3.48
C GLY A 36 -15.37 8.55 -4.21
N GLN A 37 -14.07 8.60 -4.53
CA GLN A 37 -13.39 7.43 -5.07
C GLN A 37 -13.05 6.43 -3.97
N ARG A 38 -13.20 5.17 -4.36
CA ARG A 38 -12.79 3.98 -3.63
C ARG A 38 -11.27 3.85 -3.67
N VAL A 39 -10.63 3.63 -2.52
CA VAL A 39 -9.17 3.48 -2.45
C VAL A 39 -8.78 2.08 -2.01
N VAL A 40 -7.77 1.51 -2.67
CA VAL A 40 -7.11 0.27 -2.25
C VAL A 40 -5.69 0.60 -1.81
N LEU A 41 -5.34 0.25 -0.58
CA LEU A 41 -4.03 0.59 -0.02
C LEU A 41 -3.09 -0.60 -0.10
N LEU A 42 -1.90 -0.32 -0.61
CA LEU A 42 -0.86 -1.29 -0.89
C LEU A 42 0.37 -1.00 -0.02
N CYS A 43 0.92 -2.04 0.59
CA CYS A 43 2.27 -2.00 1.14
C CYS A 43 3.05 -3.22 0.65
N ARG A 44 4.20 -3.52 1.27
CA ARG A 44 5.03 -4.67 0.89
C ARG A 44 4.32 -6.02 1.02
N SER A 45 3.64 -6.27 2.14
CA SER A 45 3.10 -7.60 2.50
C SER A 45 1.66 -7.57 3.03
N GLY A 46 0.93 -6.48 2.80
CA GLY A 46 -0.45 -6.33 3.26
C GLY A 46 -0.63 -6.00 4.76
N VAL A 47 0.44 -5.93 5.55
CA VAL A 47 0.35 -5.69 7.01
C VAL A 47 0.19 -4.20 7.36
N ARG A 48 1.10 -3.34 6.87
CA ARG A 48 1.09 -1.89 7.22
C ARG A 48 -0.05 -1.12 6.56
N SER A 49 -0.50 -1.58 5.40
CA SER A 49 -1.65 -1.01 4.69
C SER A 49 -2.97 -1.21 5.44
N ILE A 50 -3.06 -2.12 6.42
CA ILE A 50 -4.24 -2.24 7.31
C ILE A 50 -4.44 -0.95 8.11
N ALA A 51 -3.40 -0.46 8.80
CA ALA A 51 -3.49 0.76 9.59
C ALA A 51 -3.82 1.99 8.73
N ALA A 52 -3.24 2.06 7.53
CA ALA A 52 -3.55 3.10 6.55
C ALA A 52 -5.03 3.03 6.09
N ALA A 53 -5.56 1.83 5.82
CA ALA A 53 -6.95 1.62 5.44
C ALA A 53 -7.93 1.98 6.57
N GLN A 54 -7.60 1.59 7.80
CA GLN A 54 -8.38 1.96 8.98
C GLN A 54 -8.43 3.48 9.15
N ARG A 55 -7.30 4.17 9.00
CA ARG A 55 -7.27 5.63 9.07
C ARG A 55 -8.09 6.26 7.95
N ALA A 56 -7.93 5.81 6.70
CA ALA A 56 -8.73 6.31 5.58
C ALA A 56 -10.24 6.12 5.82
N THR A 57 -10.65 4.97 6.37
CA THR A 57 -12.04 4.70 6.75
C THR A 57 -12.54 5.69 7.80
N GLN A 58 -11.72 6.03 8.81
CA GLN A 58 -12.06 7.05 9.81
C GLN A 58 -12.24 8.45 9.21
N LEU A 59 -11.64 8.74 8.05
CA LEU A 59 -11.81 10.00 7.33
C LEU A 59 -13.07 10.04 6.46
N GLY A 60 -13.85 8.95 6.43
CA GLY A 60 -15.05 8.78 5.61
C GLY A 60 -14.77 8.24 4.20
N ILE A 61 -13.57 7.71 3.94
CA ILE A 61 -13.18 7.16 2.64
C ILE A 61 -13.49 5.66 2.60
N GLU A 62 -14.14 5.18 1.54
CA GLU A 62 -14.31 3.74 1.31
C GLU A 62 -12.94 3.12 0.94
N ALA A 63 -12.34 2.40 1.89
CA ALA A 63 -10.95 1.97 1.81
C ALA A 63 -10.77 0.47 2.07
N TRP A 64 -9.95 -0.18 1.25
CA TRP A 64 -9.59 -1.60 1.44
C TRP A 64 -8.08 -1.80 1.52
N ASN A 65 -7.69 -2.87 2.21
CA ASN A 65 -6.33 -3.36 2.22
C ASN A 65 -6.11 -4.37 1.09
N VAL A 66 -5.03 -4.20 0.32
CA VAL A 66 -4.58 -5.26 -0.61
C VAL A 66 -3.88 -6.35 0.18
N LEU A 67 -4.55 -7.50 0.33
CA LEU A 67 -3.99 -8.70 0.96
C LEU A 67 -2.72 -9.14 0.22
N GLU A 68 -1.80 -9.77 0.96
CA GLU A 68 -0.45 -10.17 0.49
C GLU A 68 0.47 -9.00 0.06
N GLY A 69 -0.05 -7.79 -0.14
CA GLY A 69 0.73 -6.62 -0.55
C GLY A 69 1.39 -6.78 -1.92
N PHE A 70 2.47 -6.03 -2.15
CA PHE A 70 3.18 -6.02 -3.43
C PHE A 70 4.09 -7.23 -3.62
N GLU A 71 4.83 -7.61 -2.57
CA GLU A 71 5.89 -8.63 -2.63
C GLU A 71 5.49 -9.97 -1.99
N GLY A 72 4.34 -10.04 -1.31
CA GLY A 72 3.94 -11.24 -0.57
C GLY A 72 4.76 -11.45 0.71
N ASP A 73 4.50 -12.53 1.42
CA ASP A 73 5.30 -12.98 2.56
C ASP A 73 6.60 -13.68 2.11
N PRO A 74 7.63 -13.74 2.99
CA PRO A 74 8.82 -14.51 2.67
C PRO A 74 8.50 -16.02 2.64
N ASP A 75 9.12 -16.74 1.72
CA ASP A 75 9.10 -18.19 1.67
C ASP A 75 10.02 -18.83 2.73
N ALA A 76 10.14 -20.16 2.72
CA ALA A 76 11.00 -20.90 3.62
C ALA A 76 12.50 -20.56 3.51
N LYS A 77 12.92 -19.89 2.43
CA LYS A 77 14.29 -19.40 2.20
C LYS A 77 14.42 -17.90 2.48
N ALA A 78 13.43 -17.29 3.12
CA ALA A 78 13.34 -15.86 3.39
C ALA A 78 13.27 -14.97 2.13
N GLN A 79 12.82 -15.52 1.00
CA GLN A 79 12.70 -14.82 -0.28
C GLN A 79 11.24 -14.43 -0.56
N ARG A 80 11.01 -13.22 -1.10
CA ARG A 80 9.67 -12.73 -1.44
C ARG A 80 9.36 -12.95 -2.93
N ASN A 81 8.10 -12.74 -3.31
CA ASN A 81 7.53 -12.96 -4.66
C ASN A 81 7.33 -14.41 -5.07
N HIS A 82 7.34 -15.35 -4.13
CA HIS A 82 7.16 -16.78 -4.44
C HIS A 82 5.84 -17.34 -3.92
N THR A 83 5.38 -16.89 -2.75
CA THR A 83 4.21 -17.45 -2.06
C THR A 83 2.93 -16.64 -2.27
N GLY A 84 3.05 -15.37 -2.67
CA GLY A 84 1.92 -14.47 -2.89
C GLY A 84 2.36 -13.04 -3.21
N GLY A 85 1.39 -12.12 -3.20
CA GLY A 85 1.59 -10.69 -3.46
C GLY A 85 1.38 -10.33 -4.92
N TRP A 86 1.11 -9.06 -5.16
CA TRP A 86 0.78 -8.48 -6.46
C TRP A 86 1.68 -8.99 -7.59
N ARG A 87 3.00 -9.00 -7.36
CA ARG A 87 3.98 -9.50 -8.36
C ARG A 87 3.86 -11.00 -8.61
N ALA A 88 3.80 -11.82 -7.56
CA ALA A 88 3.70 -13.28 -7.72
C ALA A 88 2.38 -13.71 -8.36
N ARG A 89 1.32 -12.91 -8.20
CA ARG A 89 0.01 -13.11 -8.84
C ARG A 89 -0.03 -12.66 -10.31
N GLY A 90 1.07 -12.15 -10.86
CA GLY A 90 1.16 -11.74 -12.27
C GLY A 90 0.38 -10.46 -12.60
N LEU A 91 0.00 -9.66 -11.58
CA LEU A 91 -0.71 -8.41 -11.79
C LEU A 91 0.22 -7.33 -12.37
N PRO A 92 -0.27 -6.34 -13.13
CA PRO A 92 0.58 -5.34 -13.80
C PRO A 92 1.46 -4.55 -12.82
N TRP A 93 2.77 -4.51 -13.09
CA TRP A 93 3.74 -3.72 -12.33
C TRP A 93 4.91 -3.33 -13.24
N ARG A 94 5.70 -2.33 -12.82
CA ARG A 94 6.95 -1.95 -13.49
C ARG A 94 8.09 -1.72 -12.52
N GLN A 95 9.31 -1.88 -13.01
CA GLN A 95 10.55 -1.54 -12.31
C GLN A 95 11.45 -0.81 -13.31
N THR A 96 11.69 0.46 -13.03
CA THR A 96 12.50 1.38 -13.82
C THR A 96 13.47 2.10 -12.91
#